data_AF-B4KKY3-F1
#
_entry.id   AF-B4KKY3-F1
#
_cell.length_a   1.000
_cell.length_b   1.000
_cell.length_c   1.000
_cell.angle_alpha   90.00
_cell.angle_beta   90.00
_cell.angle_gamma   90.00
#
_symmetry.space_group_name_H-M   'P 1'
#
loop_
_entity.id
_entity.type
_entity.pdbx_description
1 polymer ?
#
loop_
_entity_poly.entity_id
_entity_poly.type
_entity_poly.pdbx_seq_one_letter_code
_entity_poly.pdbx_strand_id
1 'polypeptide(L)' 'MLLRSLTLVFYVLVLVVLCLTVVYSKPACNEGFYTKNGNLILDLHNFQSQFDCVQRMHRG' A
#
# COMPACT_ATOMS: atom_id res chain seq x y z
N MET A 1 17.90 -27.74 -20.25
CA MET A 1 17.45 -27.76 -18.84
C MET A 1 17.79 -26.48 -18.07
N LEU A 2 18.99 -25.89 -18.24
CA LEU A 2 19.38 -24.63 -17.57
C LEU A 2 18.41 -23.45 -17.79
N LEU A 3 17.93 -23.24 -19.03
CA LEU A 3 17.08 -22.10 -19.36
C LEU A 3 15.76 -22.08 -18.58
N ARG A 4 15.16 -23.26 -18.34
CA ARG A 4 13.92 -23.42 -17.55
C ARG A 4 14.13 -23.17 -16.06
N SER A 5 15.29 -23.57 -15.53
CA SER A 5 15.67 -23.30 -14.14
C SER A 5 15.84 -21.80 -13.91
N LEU A 6 16.50 -21.11 -14.85
CA LEU A 6 16.70 -19.65 -14.79
C LEU A 6 15.37 -18.89 -14.82
N THR A 7 14.41 -19.34 -15.64
CA THR A 7 13.08 -18.70 -15.72
C THR A 7 12.31 -18.84 -14.40
N LEU A 8 12.35 -20.02 -13.77
CA LEU A 8 11.70 -20.25 -12.49
C LEU A 8 12.27 -19.36 -11.38
N VAL A 9 13.60 -19.23 -11.32
CA VAL A 9 14.27 -18.36 -10.35
C VAL A 9 13.85 -16.90 -10.55
N PHE A 10 13.74 -16.43 -11.79
CA PHE A 10 13.27 -15.08 -12.09
C PHE A 10 11.83 -14.83 -11.63
N TYR A 11 10.91 -15.76 -11.89
CA TYR A 11 9.52 -15.65 -11.43
C TYR A 11 9.41 -15.60 -9.90
N VAL A 12 10.18 -16.44 -9.20
CA VAL A 12 10.21 -16.45 -7.73
C VAL A 12 10.75 -15.12 -7.20
N LEU A 13 11.82 -14.58 -7.79
CA LEU A 13 12.36 -13.27 -7.43
C LEU A 13 11.34 -12.14 -7.61
N VAL A 14 10.66 -12.09 -8.75
CA VAL A 14 9.61 -11.09 -9.01
C VAL A 14 8.48 -11.21 -7.99
N LEU A 15 8.03 -12.42 -7.68
CA LEU A 15 6.97 -12.66 -6.71
C LEU A 15 7.38 -12.23 -5.29
N VAL A 16 8.63 -12.49 -4.90
CA VAL A 16 9.17 -12.04 -3.60
C VAL A 16 9.25 -10.52 -3.54
N VAL A 17 9.71 -9.86 -4.59
CA VAL A 17 9.77 -8.38 -4.64
C VAL A 17 8.36 -7.77 -4.53
N LEU A 18 7.38 -8.33 -5.22
CA LEU A 18 5.99 -7.88 -5.14
C LEU A 18 5.38 -8.08 -3.74
N CYS A 19 5.67 -9.21 -3.09
CA CYS A 19 5.23 -9.43 -1.70
C CYS A 19 5.89 -8.43 -0.75
N LEU A 20 7.18 -8.15 -0.92
CA LEU A 20 7.90 -7.18 -0.08
C LEU A 20 7.36 -5.76 -0.28
N THR A 21 7.04 -5.33 -1.50
CA THR A 21 6.48 -3.99 -1.74
C THR A 21 5.10 -3.80 -1.11
N VAL A 22 4.25 -4.83 -1.12
CA VAL A 22 2.93 -4.78 -0.46
C VAL A 22 3.05 -4.73 1.07
N VAL A 23 4.03 -5.44 1.65
CA VAL A 23 4.25 -5.42 3.11
C VAL A 23 4.90 -4.11 3.56
N TYR A 24 5.79 -3.54 2.75
CA TYR A 24 6.48 -2.28 3.06
C TYR A 24 5.73 -1.03 2.65
N SER A 25 4.65 -1.12 1.87
CA SER A 25 3.76 0.02 1.70
C SER A 25 3.14 0.32 3.06
N LYS A 26 3.68 1.33 3.75
CA LYS A 26 3.07 1.90 4.94
C LYS A 26 1.58 2.12 4.63
N PRO A 27 0.66 1.85 5.57
CA PRO A 27 -0.75 2.06 5.34
C PRO A 27 -0.94 3.50 4.84
N ALA A 28 -1.34 3.65 3.57
CA ALA A 28 -1.72 4.94 3.05
C ALA A 28 -2.82 5.47 3.97
N CYS A 29 -2.68 6.71 4.43
CA CYS A 29 -3.56 7.35 5.40
C CYS A 29 -5.01 7.38 4.88
N ASN A 30 -5.75 6.28 5.04
CA ASN A 30 -7.03 6.04 4.36
C ASN A 30 -8.21 6.04 5.34
N GLU A 31 -8.01 6.46 6.59
CA GLU A 31 -8.99 6.32 7.67
C GLU A 31 -10.14 7.34 7.63
N GLY A 32 -10.36 8.06 6.53
CA GLY A 32 -11.42 9.08 6.44
C GLY A 32 -12.06 9.24 5.07
N PHE A 33 -11.69 8.40 4.09
CA PHE A 33 -12.42 8.25 2.84
C PHE A 33 -13.02 6.84 2.82
N TYR A 34 -14.32 6.73 3.05
CA TYR A 34 -15.01 5.46 2.91
C TYR A 34 -16.28 5.62 2.09
N THR A 35 -16.61 4.60 1.32
CA THR A 35 -17.85 4.55 0.55
C THR A 35 -18.91 3.86 1.38
N LYS A 36 -20.03 4.55 1.62
CA LYS A 36 -21.20 3.96 2.28
C LYS A 36 -22.39 4.20 1.38
N ASN A 37 -23.07 3.12 1.00
CA ASN A 37 -24.23 3.15 0.11
C ASN A 37 -23.96 3.86 -1.23
N GLY A 38 -22.78 3.63 -1.83
CA GLY A 38 -22.41 4.23 -3.11
C GLY A 38 -22.07 5.72 -3.05
N ASN A 39 -22.11 6.34 -1.87
CA ASN A 39 -21.68 7.72 -1.67
C ASN A 39 -20.31 7.78 -1.01
N LEU A 40 -19.45 8.68 -1.49
CA LEU A 40 -18.16 8.94 -0.88
C LEU A 40 -18.39 9.78 0.38
N ILE A 41 -18.15 9.18 1.54
CA ILE A 41 -18.23 9.88 2.82
C ILE A 41 -16.81 10.31 3.20
N LEU A 42 -16.70 11.62 3.44
CA LEU A 42 -15.53 12.24 4.02
C LEU A 42 -15.78 12.45 5.50
N ASP A 43 -15.02 11.75 6.34
CA ASP A 43 -15.10 11.93 7.78
C ASP A 43 -14.21 13.09 8.24
N LEU A 44 -14.81 14.28 8.39
CA LEU A 44 -14.11 15.49 8.83
C LEU A 44 -13.52 15.36 10.24
N HIS A 45 -14.05 14.49 11.10
CA HIS A 45 -13.48 14.26 12.42
C HIS A 45 -12.12 13.54 12.34
N ASN A 46 -11.91 12.75 11.28
CA ASN A 46 -10.67 12.03 10.99
C ASN A 46 -9.76 12.74 9.97
N PHE A 47 -10.11 13.96 9.53
CA PHE A 47 -9.23 14.72 8.62
C PHE A 47 -7.93 15.16 9.31
N GLN A 48 -7.98 15.45 10.60
CA GLN A 48 -6.80 15.86 11.36
C GLN A 48 -5.84 14.69 11.59
N SER A 49 -6.37 13.49 11.86
CA SER A 49 -5.57 12.26 11.96
C SER A 49 -4.99 11.83 10.60
N GLN A 50 -5.71 12.07 9.49
CA GLN A 50 -5.14 11.94 8.14
C GLN A 50 -4.01 12.94 7.87
N PHE A 51 -4.21 14.22 8.17
CA PHE A 51 -3.17 15.23 7.99
C PHE A 51 -1.94 14.92 8.84
N ASP A 52 -2.12 14.51 10.09
CA ASP A 52 -1.04 14.05 10.96
C ASP A 52 -0.32 12.82 10.40
N CYS A 53 -1.06 11.86 9.84
CA CYS A 53 -0.48 10.67 9.21
C CYS A 53 0.33 11.04 7.96
N VAL A 54 -0.20 11.89 7.08
CA VAL A 54 0.50 12.41 5.90
C VAL A 54 1.71 13.23 6.32
N GLN A 55 1.60 14.03 7.39
CA GLN A 55 2.68 14.83 7.91
C GLN A 55 3.78 13.97 8.55
N ARG A 56 3.46 12.84 9.19
CA ARG A 56 4.44 11.84 9.66
C ARG A 56 5.07 11.04 8.52
N MET A 57 4.37 10.89 7.39
CA MET A 57 4.91 10.27 6.18
C MET A 57 5.84 11.22 5.42
N HIS A 58 5.58 12.52 5.45
CA HIS A 58 6.38 13.56 4.80
C HIS A 58 7.50 14.14 5.67
N ARG A 59 7.38 14.10 7.00
CA ARG A 59 8.50 14.30 7.93
C ARG A 59 9.35 13.03 7.94
N GLY A 60 10.21 12.91 6.92
CA GLY A 60 11.36 12.00 6.96
C GLY A 60 12.31 12.37 8.09
#